data_AF-A0A0F8WX22-F1
#
_entry.id   AF-A0A0F8WX22-F1
#
_cell.length_a   1.000
_cell.length_b   1.000
_cell.length_c   1.000
_cell.angle_alpha   90.00
_cell.angle_beta   90.00
_cell.angle_gamma   90.00
#
_symmetry.space_group_name_H-M   'P 1'
#
loop_
_entity.id
_entity.type
_entity.pdbx_description
1 polymer ?
#
loop_
_entity_poly.entity_id
_entity_poly.type
_entity_poly.pdbx_seq_one_letter_code
_entity_poly.pdbx_strand_id
1 'polypeptide(L)' 'MTDATHHVPDGLLLSYAAGTLPEAFNLLIAVHISLCDTCRAQLGAYDALGGALLEVNAPALM' A
#
# COMPACT_ATOMS: atom_id res chain seq x y z
N MET A 1 -14.84 7.96 0.15
CA MET A 1 -16.28 7.87 -0.17
C MET A 1 -16.65 8.69 -1.41
N THR A 2 -15.89 8.50 -2.48
CA THR A 2 -16.33 8.71 -3.87
C THR A 2 -15.76 7.53 -4.66
N ASP A 3 -16.57 6.85 -5.46
CA ASP A 3 -16.06 5.74 -6.26
C ASP A 3 -15.24 6.29 -7.42
N ALA A 4 -13.91 6.21 -7.31
CA ALA A 4 -13.01 6.75 -8.31
C ALA A 4 -13.02 5.83 -9.54
N THR A 5 -13.33 6.36 -10.72
CA THR A 5 -13.30 5.56 -11.97
C THR A 5 -11.88 5.27 -12.46
N HIS A 6 -10.88 5.94 -11.87
CA HIS A 6 -9.46 5.73 -12.13
C HIS A 6 -8.77 5.41 -10.80
N HIS A 7 -8.12 4.26 -10.76
CA HIS A 7 -7.43 3.75 -9.58
C HIS A 7 -5.92 3.92 -9.72
N VAL A 8 -5.21 3.85 -8.59
CA VAL A 8 -3.74 3.77 -8.60
C VAL A 8 -3.34 2.44 -9.22
N PRO A 9 -2.42 2.42 -10.20
CA PRO A 9 -1.90 1.17 -10.75
C PRO A 9 -1.26 0.31 -9.66
N ASP A 10 -1.51 -1.01 -9.68
CA ASP A 10 -1.02 -1.97 -8.66
C ASP A 10 0.46 -1.82 -8.35
N GLY A 11 1.31 -1.64 -9.37
CA GLY A 11 2.76 -1.47 -9.17
C GLY A 11 3.13 -0.23 -8.37
N LEU A 12 2.40 0.88 -8.55
CA LEU A 12 2.60 2.10 -7.75
C LEU A 12 2.03 1.94 -6.34
N LEU A 13 0.88 1.26 -6.20
CA LEU A 13 0.27 1.00 -4.90
C LEU A 13 1.13 0.04 -4.05
N LEU A 14 1.75 -0.96 -4.67
CA LEU A 14 2.71 -1.85 -4.02
C LEU A 14 4.02 -1.11 -3.66
N SER A 15 4.53 -0.24 -4.54
CA SER A 15 5.72 0.57 -4.24
C SER A 15 5.48 1.56 -3.10
N TYR A 16 4.25 2.09 -3.00
CA TYR A 16 3.79 2.88 -1.87
C TYR A 16 3.77 2.05 -0.57
N ALA A 17 3.16 0.86 -0.60
CA ALA A 17 3.13 -0.06 0.55
C ALA A 17 4.55 -0.46 1.01
N ALA A 18 5.47 -0.66 0.06
CA ALA A 18 6.87 -0.99 0.33
C ALA A 18 7.71 0.21 0.79
N GLY A 19 7.18 1.45 0.74
CA GLY A 19 7.89 2.66 1.14
C GLY A 19 9.08 3.04 0.22
N THR A 20 9.04 2.64 -1.06
CA THR A 20 10.16 2.83 -2.00
C THR A 20 9.98 3.99 -2.98
N LEU A 21 8.83 4.69 -2.93
CA LEU A 21 8.53 5.80 -3.83
C LEU A 21 9.16 7.13 -3.37
N PRO A 22 9.48 8.03 -4.32
CA PRO A 22 9.82 9.42 -3.99
C PRO A 22 8.65 10.12 -3.27
N GLU A 23 8.96 11.05 -2.38
CA GLU A 23 7.99 11.70 -1.49
C GLU A 23 6.80 12.34 -2.21
N ALA A 24 7.03 12.95 -3.38
CA ALA A 24 5.96 13.53 -4.18
C ALA A 24 4.89 12.49 -4.57
N PHE A 25 5.30 11.26 -4.89
CA PHE A 25 4.37 10.18 -5.22
C PHE A 25 3.70 9.61 -3.98
N ASN A 26 4.41 9.52 -2.84
CA ASN A 26 3.80 9.12 -1.58
C ASN A 26 2.63 10.04 -1.21
N LEU A 27 2.83 11.35 -1.28
CA LEU A 27 1.78 12.32 -0.96
C LEU A 27 0.56 12.17 -1.88
N LEU A 28 0.77 12.04 -3.20
CA LEU A 28 -0.31 11.89 -4.17
C LEU A 28 -1.14 10.62 -3.93
N ILE A 29 -0.46 9.49 -3.68
CA ILE A 29 -1.11 8.21 -3.44
C ILE A 29 -1.85 8.21 -2.10
N ALA A 30 -1.25 8.78 -1.05
CA ALA A 30 -1.88 8.93 0.26
C ALA A 30 -3.20 9.72 0.17
N VAL A 31 -3.22 10.82 -0.59
CA VAL A 31 -4.44 11.60 -0.84
C VAL A 31 -5.48 10.74 -1.58
N HIS A 32 -5.09 9.99 -2.61
CA HIS A 32 -6.03 9.12 -3.33
C HIS A 32 -6.66 8.05 -2.42
N ILE A 33 -5.85 7.36 -1.61
CA ILE A 33 -6.31 6.29 -0.70
C ILE A 33 -7.18 6.82 0.42
N SER A 34 -7.01 8.11 0.80
CA SER A 34 -7.92 8.78 1.73
C SER A 34 -9.34 8.94 1.17
N LEU A 35 -9.50 8.93 -0.16
CA LEU A 35 -10.77 9.17 -0.85
C LEU A 35 -11.38 7.91 -1.50
N CYS A 36 -10.56 6.94 -1.90
CA CYS A 36 -10.98 5.73 -2.61
C CYS A 36 -10.91 4.47 -1.73
N ASP A 37 -12.07 3.87 -1.45
CA ASP A 37 -12.18 2.68 -0.61
C ASP A 37 -11.60 1.42 -1.29
N THR A 38 -11.67 1.33 -2.62
CA THR A 38 -11.08 0.23 -3.41
C THR A 38 -9.56 0.20 -3.28
N CYS A 39 -8.89 1.33 -3.52
CA CYS A 39 -7.43 1.43 -3.37
C CYS A 39 -6.99 1.26 -1.91
N ARG A 40 -7.82 1.67 -0.94
CA ARG A 40 -7.57 1.42 0.49
C ARG A 40 -7.65 -0.06 0.84
N ALA A 41 -8.65 -0.77 0.33
CA ALA A 41 -8.77 -2.21 0.54
C ALA A 41 -7.59 -2.97 -0.07
N GLN A 42 -7.16 -2.59 -1.28
CA GLN A 42 -5.97 -3.16 -1.92
C GLN A 42 -4.69 -2.87 -1.14
N LEU A 43 -4.51 -1.63 -0.64
CA LEU A 43 -3.36 -1.29 0.21
C LEU A 43 -3.32 -2.20 1.45
N GLY A 44 -4.45 -2.42 2.12
CA GLY A 44 -4.53 -3.31 3.27
C GLY A 44 -4.11 -4.76 2.95
N ALA A 45 -4.38 -5.23 1.72
CA ALA A 45 -3.90 -6.54 1.28
C ALA A 45 -2.37 -6.57 1.11
N TYR A 46 -1.77 -5.51 0.57
CA TYR A 46 -0.31 -5.41 0.47
C TYR A 46 0.36 -5.27 1.84
N ASP A 47 -0.22 -4.51 2.76
CA ASP A 47 0.27 -4.40 4.14
C ASP A 47 0.23 -5.76 4.85
N ALA A 48 -0.85 -6.53 4.67
CA ALA A 48 -0.96 -7.88 5.22
C ALA A 48 0.08 -8.85 4.63
N LEU A 49 0.35 -8.77 3.32
CA LEU A 49 1.43 -9.54 2.68
C LEU A 49 2.78 -9.15 3.25
N GLY A 50 3.05 -7.85 3.44
CA GLY A 50 4.26 -7.36 4.09
C GLY A 50 4.41 -7.91 5.52
N GLY A 51 3.32 -7.90 6.30
CA GLY A 51 3.28 -8.51 7.63
C GLY A 51 3.62 -9.99 7.63
N ALA A 52 3.03 -10.78 6.72
CA ALA A 52 3.32 -12.20 6.58
C ALA A 52 4.80 -12.46 6.20
N LEU A 53 5.39 -11.62 5.34
CA LEU A 53 6.81 -11.71 5.01
C LEU A 53 7.69 -11.39 6.23
N LEU A 54 7.31 -10.41 7.06
CA LEU A 54 8.03 -10.12 8.30
C LEU A 54 7.95 -11.28 9.28
N GLU A 55 6.82 -11.97 9.40
CA GLU A 55 6.68 -13.15 10.26
C GLU A 55 7.58 -14.31 9.81
N VAL A 56 7.60 -14.59 8.50
CA VAL A 56 8.44 -15.66 7.92
C VAL A 56 9.94 -15.34 8.07
N ASN A 57 10.31 -14.06 8.00
CA ASN A 57 11.69 -13.61 8.10
C ASN A 57 12.07 -13.10 9.50
N ALA A 58 11.19 -13.27 10.49
CA ALA A 58 11.50 -12.91 11.85
C ALA A 58 12.70 -13.73 12.31
N PRO A 59 13.73 -13.11 12.93
CA PRO A 59 14.83 -13.87 13.49
C PRO A 59 14.25 -14.89 14.48
N ALA A 60 14.72 -16.14 14.40
CA ALA A 60 14.40 -17.13 15.42
C ALA A 60 14.79 -16.52 16.77
N LEU A 61 13.80 -16.19 17.61
CA LEU A 61 14.03 -15.67 18.95
C LEU A 61 15.04 -16.60 19.64
N MET A 62 16.16 -16.02 20.02
CA MET A 62 17.22 -16.65 20.82
C MET A 62 16.80 -16.74 22.28
#